data_AF-A0A101BBQ4-F1
#
_entry.id   AF-A0A101BBQ4-F1
#
_cell.length_a   1.000
_cell.length_b   1.000
_cell.length_c   1.000
_cell.angle_alpha   90.00
_cell.angle_beta   90.00
_cell.angle_gamma   90.00
#
_symmetry.space_group_name_H-M   'P 1'
#
loop_
_entity.id
_entity.type
_entity.pdbx_description
1 polymer ?
#
loop_
_entity_poly.entity_id
_entity_poly.type
_entity_poly.pdbx_seq_one_letter_code
_entity_poly.pdbx_strand_id
1 'polypeptide(L)'
;MKITDLPFAVLRLQYQFARFPLQVIEDRVVARLDSEAPARLFYERSLGMLDLAVGNALSAPDVEERGAALIERSEALRRAARLDETATQVREQAETDLETTREQAQREKQQAEQERQQEIKQARQTAAERKQNAVQNAQKKAADAKQSADQVAAQRMKSAEAARRQEEAVIEATEKTVENMAKEKLDDAADKAGTAAKKRAQADRVEDLADAEKEKRQQERAAQNGRT
;
A
#
# COMPACT_ATOMS: atom_id res chain seq x y z
N MET A 1 -79.53 -71.13 -23.81
CA MET A 1 -79.87 -69.72 -24.11
C MET A 1 -81.13 -69.38 -23.34
N LYS A 2 -81.08 -68.37 -22.46
CA LYS A 2 -82.26 -67.98 -21.68
C LYS A 2 -83.09 -67.02 -22.55
N ILE A 3 -84.42 -67.12 -22.50
CA ILE A 3 -85.35 -66.27 -23.28
C ILE A 3 -85.17 -64.76 -22.96
N THR A 4 -84.58 -64.44 -21.82
CA THR A 4 -84.16 -63.09 -21.41
C THR A 4 -82.93 -62.54 -22.16
N ASP A 5 -82.15 -63.36 -22.88
CA ASP A 5 -80.94 -62.91 -23.59
C ASP A 5 -81.25 -62.29 -24.97
N LEU A 6 -82.38 -62.68 -25.58
CA LEU A 6 -82.83 -62.16 -26.87
C LEU A 6 -83.06 -60.63 -26.89
N PRO A 7 -83.78 -60.02 -25.92
CA PRO A 7 -84.00 -58.57 -25.92
C PRO A 7 -82.70 -57.78 -25.72
N PHE A 8 -81.78 -58.25 -24.87
CA PHE A 8 -80.50 -57.57 -24.66
C PHE A 8 -79.59 -57.67 -25.89
N ALA A 9 -79.62 -58.77 -26.64
CA ALA A 9 -78.86 -58.90 -27.88
C ALA A 9 -79.32 -57.89 -28.95
N VAL A 10 -80.63 -57.65 -29.07
CA VAL A 10 -81.18 -56.64 -29.98
C VAL A 10 -80.81 -55.23 -29.53
N LEU A 11 -80.86 -54.94 -28.23
CA LEU A 11 -80.45 -53.64 -27.68
C LEU A 11 -78.95 -53.36 -27.89
N ARG A 12 -78.08 -54.38 -27.77
CA ARG A 12 -76.65 -54.27 -28.10
C ARG A 12 -76.44 -53.92 -29.58
N LEU A 13 -77.17 -54.59 -30.48
CA LEU A 13 -77.11 -54.30 -31.91
C LEU A 13 -77.58 -52.87 -32.21
N GLN A 14 -78.67 -52.42 -31.58
CA GLN A 14 -79.17 -51.05 -31.71
C GLN A 14 -78.16 -50.02 -31.18
N TYR A 15 -77.51 -50.29 -30.05
CA TYR A 15 -76.45 -49.44 -29.53
C TYR A 15 -75.27 -49.36 -30.49
N GLN A 16 -74.87 -50.48 -31.10
CA GLN A 16 -73.79 -50.50 -32.08
C GLN A 16 -74.10 -49.63 -33.32
N PHE A 17 -75.35 -49.62 -33.78
CA PHE A 17 -75.79 -48.69 -34.84
C PHE A 17 -75.85 -47.24 -34.37
N ALA A 18 -76.32 -46.98 -33.15
CA ALA A 18 -76.35 -45.63 -32.57
C ALA A 18 -74.95 -45.05 -32.28
N ARG A 19 -73.96 -45.93 -32.04
CA ARG A 19 -72.56 -45.58 -31.78
C ARG A 19 -71.77 -45.29 -33.05
N PHE A 20 -72.19 -45.83 -34.19
CA PHE A 20 -71.49 -45.68 -35.47
C PHE A 20 -71.24 -44.21 -35.87
N PRO A 21 -72.22 -43.28 -35.79
CA PRO A 21 -71.96 -41.87 -36.06
C PRO A 21 -70.92 -41.25 -35.13
N LEU A 22 -70.93 -41.62 -33.84
CA LEU A 22 -69.93 -41.14 -32.86
C LEU A 22 -68.54 -41.66 -33.23
N GLN A 23 -68.41 -42.92 -33.65
CA GLN A 23 -67.12 -43.47 -34.08
C GLN A 23 -66.58 -42.77 -35.35
N VAL A 24 -67.45 -42.39 -36.29
CA VAL A 24 -67.03 -41.61 -37.47
C VAL A 24 -66.52 -40.22 -37.09
N ILE A 25 -67.12 -39.57 -36.08
CA ILE A 25 -66.65 -38.28 -35.56
C ILE A 25 -65.30 -38.46 -34.87
N GLU A 26 -65.13 -39.54 -34.10
CA GLU A 26 -63.87 -39.92 -33.48
C GLU A 26 -62.76 -40.04 -34.53
N ASP A 27 -62.97 -40.85 -35.57
CA ASP A 27 -61.98 -41.17 -36.59
C ASP A 27 -61.67 -40.00 -37.54
N ARG A 28 -62.64 -39.14 -37.85
CA ARG A 28 -62.46 -38.06 -38.84
C ARG A 28 -62.11 -36.70 -38.25
N VAL A 29 -62.62 -36.39 -37.07
CA VAL A 29 -62.53 -35.06 -36.47
C VAL A 29 -61.63 -35.09 -35.25
N VAL A 30 -61.92 -35.97 -34.29
CA VAL A 30 -61.22 -35.99 -33.00
C VAL A 30 -59.82 -36.57 -33.15
N ALA A 31 -59.62 -37.57 -34.01
CA ALA A 31 -58.30 -38.13 -34.29
C ALA A 31 -57.33 -37.14 -34.94
N ARG A 32 -57.83 -36.06 -35.55
CA ARG A 32 -57.00 -34.96 -36.09
C ARG A 32 -56.54 -33.95 -35.04
N LEU A 33 -57.18 -33.95 -33.86
CA LEU A 33 -56.75 -33.13 -32.74
C LEU A 33 -55.58 -33.81 -32.04
N ASP A 34 -54.68 -33.00 -31.49
CA ASP A 34 -53.58 -33.50 -30.66
C ASP A 34 -54.11 -34.40 -29.53
N SER A 35 -53.39 -35.48 -29.21
CA SER A 35 -53.81 -36.46 -28.20
C SER A 35 -54.03 -35.87 -26.83
N GLU A 36 -53.39 -34.74 -26.52
CA GLU A 36 -53.49 -34.04 -25.24
C GLU A 36 -54.43 -32.83 -25.31
N ALA A 37 -55.02 -32.55 -26.48
CA ALA A 37 -55.93 -31.43 -26.66
C ALA A 37 -57.13 -31.55 -25.71
N PRO A 38 -57.48 -30.48 -24.95
CA PRO A 38 -58.56 -30.53 -23.97
C PRO A 38 -59.90 -30.97 -24.55
N ALA A 39 -60.22 -30.55 -25.78
CA ALA A 39 -61.44 -30.92 -26.49
C ALA A 39 -61.49 -32.42 -26.83
N ARG A 40 -60.35 -33.00 -27.23
CA ARG A 40 -60.23 -34.45 -27.50
C ARG A 40 -60.36 -35.27 -26.23
N LEU A 41 -59.65 -34.89 -25.17
CA LEU A 41 -59.71 -35.59 -23.88
C LEU A 41 -61.11 -35.53 -23.25
N PHE A 42 -61.84 -34.42 -23.41
CA PHE A 42 -63.23 -34.30 -22.97
C PHE A 42 -64.16 -35.22 -23.77
N TYR A 43 -63.98 -35.28 -25.09
CA TYR A 43 -64.73 -36.17 -25.97
C TYR A 43 -64.47 -37.66 -25.64
N GLU A 44 -63.20 -38.08 -25.59
CA GLU A 44 -62.81 -39.46 -25.27
C GLU A 44 -63.33 -39.89 -23.89
N ARG A 45 -63.25 -39.03 -22.88
CA ARG A 45 -63.80 -39.33 -21.54
C ARG A 45 -65.33 -39.50 -21.55
N SER A 46 -66.06 -38.58 -22.18
CA SER A 46 -67.52 -38.63 -22.21
C SER A 46 -68.04 -39.85 -22.98
N LEU A 47 -67.33 -40.22 -24.05
CA LEU A 47 -67.58 -41.43 -24.82
C LEU A 47 -67.26 -42.70 -24.04
N GLY A 48 -66.14 -42.70 -23.30
CA GLY A 48 -65.78 -43.82 -22.43
C GLY A 48 -66.77 -44.03 -21.28
N MET A 49 -67.32 -42.95 -20.71
CA MET A 49 -68.39 -43.03 -19.71
C MET A 49 -69.70 -43.61 -20.27
N LEU A 50 -70.04 -43.26 -21.51
CA LEU A 50 -71.18 -43.83 -22.21
C LEU A 50 -70.99 -45.34 -22.47
N ASP A 51 -69.83 -45.71 -23.02
CA ASP A 51 -69.49 -47.11 -23.30
C ASP A 51 -69.43 -47.94 -21.99
N LEU A 52 -68.90 -47.39 -20.89
CA LEU A 52 -68.89 -48.04 -19.58
C LEU A 52 -70.31 -48.27 -19.03
N ALA A 53 -71.16 -47.24 -19.04
CA ALA A 53 -72.53 -47.32 -18.52
C ALA A 53 -73.39 -48.29 -19.34
N VAL A 54 -73.27 -48.26 -20.67
CA VAL A 54 -74.01 -49.14 -21.57
C VAL A 54 -73.49 -50.58 -21.50
N GLY A 55 -72.17 -50.76 -21.43
CA GLY A 55 -71.54 -52.07 -21.23
C GLY A 55 -72.03 -52.75 -19.96
N ASN A 56 -72.08 -52.01 -18.85
CA ASN A 56 -72.60 -52.49 -17.58
C ASN A 56 -74.11 -52.82 -17.63
N ALA A 57 -74.93 -51.89 -18.16
CA ALA A 57 -76.39 -52.04 -18.24
C ALA A 57 -76.83 -53.19 -19.16
N LEU A 58 -76.08 -53.45 -20.24
CA LEU A 58 -76.38 -54.51 -21.21
C LEU A 58 -75.56 -55.78 -20.98
N SER A 59 -74.77 -55.88 -19.90
CA SER A 59 -73.84 -56.99 -19.62
C SER A 59 -72.92 -57.33 -20.81
N ALA A 60 -72.37 -56.31 -21.47
CA ALA A 60 -71.49 -56.40 -22.63
C ALA A 60 -70.04 -56.06 -22.22
N PRO A 61 -69.24 -57.05 -21.80
CA PRO A 61 -67.93 -56.81 -21.19
C PRO A 61 -66.94 -56.10 -22.13
N ASP A 62 -66.97 -56.38 -23.43
CA ASP A 62 -66.08 -55.73 -24.41
C ASP A 62 -66.32 -54.21 -24.55
N VAL A 63 -67.57 -53.77 -24.32
CA VAL A 63 -67.95 -52.35 -24.37
C VAL A 63 -67.59 -51.66 -23.05
N GLU A 64 -67.79 -52.37 -21.94
CA GLU A 64 -67.40 -51.92 -20.60
C GLU A 64 -65.88 -51.71 -20.50
N GLU A 65 -65.08 -52.70 -20.91
CA GLU A 65 -63.61 -52.66 -20.88
C GLU A 65 -63.06 -51.52 -21.76
N ARG A 66 -63.64 -51.35 -22.96
CA ARG A 66 -63.28 -50.26 -23.86
C ARG A 66 -63.58 -48.88 -23.24
N GLY A 67 -64.75 -48.74 -22.62
CA GLY A 67 -65.13 -47.50 -21.95
C GLY A 67 -64.20 -47.16 -20.78
N ALA A 68 -63.86 -48.16 -19.96
CA ALA A 68 -62.91 -48.03 -18.87
C ALA A 68 -61.51 -47.62 -19.38
N ALA A 69 -60.99 -48.30 -20.40
CA ALA A 69 -59.68 -48.00 -20.99
C ALA A 69 -59.62 -46.59 -21.59
N LEU A 70 -60.71 -46.12 -22.22
CA LEU A 70 -60.76 -44.77 -22.81
C LEU A 70 -60.78 -43.67 -21.73
N ILE A 71 -61.51 -43.90 -20.63
CA ILE A 71 -61.49 -42.99 -19.47
C ILE A 71 -60.07 -42.93 -18.88
N GLU A 72 -59.45 -44.07 -18.60
CA GLU A 72 -58.12 -44.14 -18.00
C GLU A 72 -57.06 -43.45 -18.87
N ARG A 73 -57.05 -43.75 -20.18
CA ARG A 73 -56.15 -43.11 -21.14
C ARG A 73 -56.33 -41.59 -21.17
N SER A 74 -57.56 -41.11 -21.20
CA SER A 74 -57.85 -39.66 -21.23
C SER A 74 -57.38 -38.95 -19.95
N GLU A 75 -57.48 -39.61 -18.78
CA GLU A 75 -56.99 -39.08 -17.52
C GLU A 75 -55.46 -39.11 -17.41
N ALA A 76 -54.82 -40.15 -17.92
CA ALA A 76 -53.37 -40.25 -17.99
C ALA A 76 -52.79 -39.14 -18.88
N LEU A 77 -53.34 -38.94 -20.09
CA LEU A 77 -52.89 -37.88 -21.00
C LEU A 77 -53.15 -36.48 -20.45
N ARG A 78 -54.29 -36.24 -19.77
CA ARG A 78 -54.53 -34.96 -19.08
C ARG A 78 -53.48 -34.67 -18.02
N ARG A 79 -53.06 -35.70 -17.27
CA ARG A 79 -52.02 -35.55 -16.24
C ARG A 79 -50.64 -35.30 -16.87
N ALA A 80 -50.31 -36.00 -17.95
CA ALA A 80 -49.07 -35.79 -18.70
C ALA A 80 -48.97 -34.33 -19.19
N ALA A 81 -50.00 -33.83 -19.87
CA ALA A 81 -50.04 -32.46 -20.37
C ALA A 81 -49.81 -31.40 -19.28
N ARG A 82 -50.40 -31.59 -18.09
CA ARG A 82 -50.20 -30.69 -16.93
C ARG A 82 -48.78 -30.76 -16.37
N LEU A 83 -48.19 -31.95 -16.35
CA LEU A 83 -46.81 -32.13 -15.89
C LEU A 83 -45.83 -31.50 -16.87
N ASP A 84 -46.06 -31.63 -18.17
CA ASP A 84 -45.21 -31.03 -19.21
C ASP A 84 -45.30 -29.49 -19.20
N GLU A 85 -46.51 -28.94 -19.00
CA GLU A 85 -46.69 -27.50 -18.80
C GLU A 85 -45.94 -27.01 -17.54
N THR A 86 -46.07 -27.73 -16.43
CA THR A 86 -45.35 -27.39 -15.17
C THR A 86 -43.84 -27.51 -15.35
N ALA A 87 -43.35 -28.55 -16.01
CA ALA A 87 -41.94 -28.77 -16.27
C ALA A 87 -41.36 -27.66 -17.15
N THR A 88 -42.11 -27.21 -18.15
CA THR A 88 -41.73 -26.08 -19.00
C THR A 88 -41.61 -24.79 -18.18
N GLN A 89 -42.61 -24.47 -17.36
CA GLN A 89 -42.59 -23.29 -16.50
C GLN A 89 -41.42 -23.33 -15.49
N VAL A 90 -41.19 -24.46 -14.84
CA VAL A 90 -40.07 -24.63 -13.89
C VAL A 90 -38.74 -24.47 -14.60
N ARG A 91 -38.61 -25.00 -15.82
CA ARG A 91 -37.40 -24.87 -16.61
C ARG A 91 -37.13 -23.42 -17.01
N GLU A 92 -38.13 -22.69 -17.48
CA GLU A 92 -38.00 -21.27 -17.85
C GLU A 92 -37.61 -20.40 -16.65
N GLN A 93 -38.23 -20.65 -15.50
CA GLN A 93 -37.88 -19.97 -14.24
C GLN A 93 -36.44 -20.28 -13.82
N ALA A 94 -36.04 -21.56 -13.84
CA ALA A 94 -34.69 -21.96 -13.49
C ALA A 94 -33.63 -21.38 -14.45
N GLU A 95 -33.92 -21.30 -15.75
CA GLU A 95 -33.04 -20.67 -16.74
C GLU A 95 -32.89 -19.17 -16.46
N THR A 96 -33.98 -18.47 -16.14
CA THR A 96 -33.98 -17.03 -15.79
C THR A 96 -33.21 -16.76 -14.49
N ASP A 97 -33.44 -17.58 -13.46
CA ASP A 97 -32.75 -17.47 -12.18
C ASP A 97 -31.24 -17.73 -12.33
N LEU A 98 -30.88 -18.72 -13.16
CA LEU A 98 -29.49 -19.04 -13.47
C LEU A 98 -28.81 -17.89 -14.21
N GLU A 99 -29.45 -17.29 -15.20
CA GLU A 99 -28.93 -16.14 -15.94
C GLU A 99 -28.73 -14.95 -14.99
N THR A 100 -29.75 -14.62 -14.19
CA THR A 100 -29.69 -13.51 -13.21
C THR A 100 -28.55 -13.72 -12.20
N THR A 101 -28.43 -14.93 -11.66
CA THR A 101 -27.36 -15.28 -10.71
C THR A 101 -25.98 -15.17 -11.34
N ARG A 102 -25.83 -15.62 -12.60
CA ARG A 102 -24.56 -15.50 -13.33
C ARG A 102 -24.18 -14.05 -13.59
N GLU A 103 -25.13 -13.23 -14.02
CA GLU A 103 -24.88 -11.80 -14.21
C GLU A 103 -24.49 -11.11 -12.90
N GLN A 104 -25.19 -11.41 -11.81
CA GLN A 104 -24.88 -10.85 -10.50
C GLN A 104 -23.47 -11.25 -10.06
N ALA A 105 -23.12 -12.54 -10.17
CA ALA A 105 -21.77 -13.02 -9.85
C ALA A 105 -20.68 -12.36 -10.71
N GLN A 106 -20.97 -12.11 -11.99
CA GLN A 106 -20.06 -11.37 -12.88
C GLN A 106 -19.91 -9.91 -12.45
N ARG A 107 -21.01 -9.22 -12.11
CA ARG A 107 -20.99 -7.84 -11.62
C ARG A 107 -20.21 -7.73 -10.31
N GLU A 108 -20.47 -8.60 -9.35
CA GLU A 108 -19.76 -8.65 -8.06
C GLU A 108 -18.25 -8.90 -8.27
N LYS A 109 -17.88 -9.84 -9.14
CA LYS A 109 -16.48 -10.09 -9.48
C LYS A 109 -15.82 -8.85 -10.09
N GLN A 110 -16.46 -8.19 -11.05
CA GLN A 110 -15.93 -6.97 -11.67
C GLN A 110 -15.78 -5.84 -10.66
N GLN A 111 -16.75 -5.65 -9.77
CA GLN A 111 -16.67 -4.65 -8.71
C GLN A 111 -15.52 -4.95 -7.75
N ALA A 112 -15.38 -6.19 -7.28
CA ALA A 112 -14.28 -6.59 -6.41
C ALA A 112 -12.91 -6.41 -7.08
N GLU A 113 -12.79 -6.68 -8.39
CA GLU A 113 -11.56 -6.43 -9.15
C GLU A 113 -11.26 -4.92 -9.26
N GLN A 114 -12.27 -4.09 -9.51
CA GLN A 114 -12.11 -2.63 -9.57
C GLN A 114 -11.71 -2.05 -8.21
N GLU A 115 -12.38 -2.45 -7.12
CA GLU A 115 -12.04 -2.04 -5.76
C GLU A 115 -10.62 -2.44 -5.40
N ARG A 116 -10.24 -3.70 -5.67
CA ARG A 116 -8.87 -4.18 -5.44
C ARG A 116 -7.84 -3.38 -6.23
N GLN A 117 -8.13 -3.02 -7.48
CA GLN A 117 -7.23 -2.17 -8.28
C GLN A 117 -7.09 -0.76 -7.69
N GLN A 118 -8.19 -0.18 -7.21
CA GLN A 118 -8.18 1.12 -6.55
C GLN A 118 -7.37 1.08 -5.24
N GLU A 119 -7.57 0.07 -4.41
CA GLU A 119 -6.80 -0.14 -3.18
C GLU A 119 -5.29 -0.29 -3.47
N ILE A 120 -4.93 -1.10 -4.47
CA ILE A 120 -3.52 -1.25 -4.88
C ILE A 120 -2.95 0.09 -5.34
N LYS A 121 -3.71 0.89 -6.09
CA LYS A 121 -3.28 2.21 -6.56
C LYS A 121 -3.07 3.18 -5.38
N GLN A 122 -4.01 3.24 -4.45
CA GLN A 122 -3.92 4.07 -3.25
C GLN A 122 -2.76 3.64 -2.34
N ALA A 123 -2.56 2.33 -2.15
CA ALA A 123 -1.45 1.80 -1.37
C ALA A 123 -0.10 2.16 -2.00
N ARG A 124 0.02 2.08 -3.33
CA ARG A 124 1.23 2.50 -4.07
C ARG A 124 1.48 4.01 -3.94
N GLN A 125 0.44 4.84 -4.06
CA GLN A 125 0.56 6.29 -3.86
C GLN A 125 1.01 6.62 -2.44
N THR A 126 0.36 6.04 -1.43
CA THR A 126 0.74 6.23 -0.02
C THR A 126 2.18 5.78 0.25
N ALA A 127 2.60 4.65 -0.33
CA ALA A 127 3.97 4.17 -0.19
C ALA A 127 4.98 5.11 -0.87
N ALA A 128 4.65 5.66 -2.04
CA ALA A 128 5.49 6.64 -2.74
C ALA A 128 5.63 7.95 -1.95
N GLU A 129 4.52 8.47 -1.41
CA GLU A 129 4.51 9.66 -0.54
C GLU A 129 5.34 9.44 0.72
N ARG A 130 5.18 8.29 1.40
CA ARG A 130 6.00 7.94 2.56
C ARG A 130 7.49 7.88 2.23
N LYS A 131 7.85 7.30 1.07
CA LYS A 131 9.24 7.25 0.61
C LYS A 131 9.78 8.66 0.35
N GLN A 132 9.01 9.52 -0.31
CA GLN A 132 9.41 10.91 -0.56
C GLN A 132 9.59 11.69 0.73
N ASN A 133 8.63 11.58 1.67
CA ASN A 133 8.71 12.21 2.98
C ASN A 133 9.91 11.71 3.79
N ALA A 134 10.21 10.40 3.74
CA ALA A 134 11.39 9.85 4.40
C ALA A 134 12.70 10.41 3.81
N VAL A 135 12.79 10.54 2.49
CA VAL A 135 13.94 11.15 1.80
C VAL A 135 14.09 12.62 2.21
N GLN A 136 13.01 13.41 2.17
CA GLN A 136 13.05 14.82 2.55
C GLN A 136 13.44 15.00 4.02
N ASN A 137 12.89 14.18 4.91
CA ASN A 137 13.25 14.20 6.34
C ASN A 137 14.71 13.81 6.57
N ALA A 138 15.22 12.81 5.85
CA ALA A 138 16.62 12.42 5.93
C ALA A 138 17.55 13.54 5.41
N GLN A 139 17.20 14.18 4.29
CA GLN A 139 17.95 15.31 3.75
C GLN A 139 17.97 16.49 4.71
N LYS A 140 16.82 16.84 5.30
CA LYS A 140 16.72 17.91 6.30
C LYS A 140 17.61 17.62 7.51
N LYS A 141 17.52 16.41 8.07
CA LYS A 141 18.38 15.99 9.19
C LYS A 141 19.86 16.02 8.84
N ALA A 142 20.23 15.60 7.63
CA ALA A 142 21.61 15.66 7.17
C ALA A 142 22.10 17.10 7.03
N ALA A 143 21.27 18.01 6.51
CA ALA A 143 21.58 19.44 6.41
C ALA A 143 21.73 20.08 7.80
N ASP A 144 20.80 19.80 8.72
CA ASP A 144 20.85 20.29 10.11
C ASP A 144 22.10 19.79 10.84
N ALA A 145 22.45 18.51 10.66
CA ALA A 145 23.65 17.91 11.24
C ALA A 145 24.92 18.55 10.66
N LYS A 146 24.98 18.79 9.35
CA LYS A 146 26.10 19.47 8.70
C LYS A 146 26.26 20.90 9.24
N GLN A 147 25.17 21.67 9.30
CA GLN A 147 25.19 23.03 9.84
C GLN A 147 25.69 23.06 11.29
N SER A 148 25.24 22.11 12.12
CA SER A 148 25.69 21.99 13.51
C SER A 148 27.18 21.65 13.59
N ALA A 149 27.67 20.73 12.75
CA ALA A 149 29.09 20.38 12.68
C ALA A 149 29.95 21.58 12.24
N ASP A 150 29.51 22.33 11.23
CA ASP A 150 30.19 23.52 10.73
C ASP A 150 30.25 24.61 11.82
N GLN A 151 29.18 24.81 12.59
CA GLN A 151 29.16 25.74 13.72
C GLN A 151 30.15 25.32 14.83
N VAL A 152 30.21 24.04 15.18
CA VAL A 152 31.16 23.51 16.16
C VAL A 152 32.60 23.68 15.67
N ALA A 153 32.86 23.38 14.39
CA ALA A 153 34.18 23.57 13.78
C ALA A 153 34.59 25.05 13.80
N ALA A 154 33.69 25.97 13.42
CA ALA A 154 33.94 27.40 13.46
C ALA A 154 34.22 27.90 14.90
N GLN A 155 33.49 27.40 15.89
CA GLN A 155 33.74 27.74 17.29
C GLN A 155 35.11 27.25 17.75
N ARG A 156 35.50 26.02 17.39
CA ARG A 156 36.84 25.48 17.70
C ARG A 156 37.95 26.27 17.04
N MET A 157 37.79 26.68 15.78
CA MET A 157 38.76 27.55 15.10
C MET A 157 38.92 28.88 15.82
N LYS A 158 37.81 29.54 16.18
CA LYS A 158 37.85 30.80 16.94
C LYS A 158 38.56 30.65 18.29
N SER A 159 38.28 29.56 19.02
CA SER A 159 38.95 29.28 20.29
C SER A 159 40.46 29.02 20.11
N ALA A 160 40.84 28.28 19.07
CA ALA A 160 42.25 28.01 18.76
C ALA A 160 43.00 29.29 18.34
N GLU A 161 42.39 30.14 17.52
CA GLU A 161 42.95 31.44 17.15
C GLU A 161 43.09 32.38 18.36
N ALA A 162 42.10 32.39 19.25
CA ALA A 162 42.17 33.17 20.48
C ALA A 162 43.31 32.70 21.40
N ALA A 163 43.46 31.39 21.57
CA ALA A 163 44.57 30.80 22.34
C ALA A 163 45.93 31.15 21.71
N ARG A 164 46.06 31.03 20.39
CA ARG A 164 47.28 31.41 19.67
C ARG A 164 47.63 32.88 19.85
N ARG A 165 46.65 33.79 19.76
CA ARG A 165 46.88 35.22 20.01
C ARG A 165 47.32 35.51 21.44
N GLN A 166 46.79 34.76 22.42
CA GLN A 166 47.23 34.89 23.81
C GLN A 166 48.68 34.43 23.97
N GLU A 167 49.07 33.30 23.37
CA GLU A 167 50.46 32.84 23.37
C GLU A 167 51.41 33.85 22.70
N GLU A 168 51.04 34.36 21.52
CA GLU A 168 51.81 35.39 20.81
C GLU A 168 52.00 36.66 21.67
N ALA A 169 50.95 37.12 22.36
CA ALA A 169 51.04 38.27 23.27
C ALA A 169 51.95 38.00 24.49
N VAL A 170 51.93 36.78 25.04
CA VAL A 170 52.82 36.39 26.16
C VAL A 170 54.28 36.32 25.69
N ILE A 171 54.53 35.80 24.49
CA ILE A 171 55.87 35.77 23.89
C ILE A 171 56.37 37.20 23.69
N GLU A 172 55.59 38.07 23.05
CA GLU A 172 55.97 39.47 22.80
C GLU A 172 56.26 40.22 24.11
N ALA A 173 55.43 40.04 25.14
CA ALA A 173 55.66 40.62 26.46
C ALA A 173 56.97 40.12 27.09
N THR A 174 57.26 38.82 26.97
CA THR A 174 58.50 38.22 27.49
C THR A 174 59.72 38.74 26.74
N GLU A 175 59.67 38.80 25.41
CA GLU A 175 60.74 39.37 24.58
C GLU A 175 61.02 40.82 24.95
N LYS A 176 59.99 41.64 25.14
CA LYS A 176 60.13 43.03 25.55
C LYS A 176 60.76 43.18 26.93
N THR A 177 60.42 42.31 27.88
CA THR A 177 61.08 42.29 29.20
C THR A 177 62.56 41.92 29.07
N VAL A 178 62.91 40.91 28.26
CA VAL A 178 64.31 40.53 28.01
C VAL A 178 65.07 41.67 27.33
N GLU A 179 64.48 42.35 26.35
CA GLU A 179 65.08 43.51 25.67
C GLU A 179 65.35 44.66 26.65
N ASN A 180 64.39 44.98 27.53
CA ASN A 180 64.56 46.01 28.55
C ASN A 180 65.68 45.66 29.55
N MET A 181 65.74 44.40 30.01
CA MET A 181 66.84 43.95 30.88
C MET A 181 68.20 44.02 30.19
N ALA A 182 68.25 43.75 28.87
CA ALA A 182 69.48 43.88 28.09
C ALA A 182 69.91 45.35 27.96
N LYS A 183 68.97 46.27 27.73
CA LYS A 183 69.23 47.72 27.73
C LYS A 183 69.75 48.21 29.07
N GLU A 184 69.13 47.81 30.18
CA GLU A 184 69.58 48.18 31.52
C GLU A 184 71.01 47.69 31.82
N LYS A 185 71.34 46.46 31.38
CA LYS A 185 72.73 45.94 31.49
C LYS A 185 73.72 46.72 30.62
N LEU A 186 73.32 47.17 29.44
CA LEU A 186 74.16 48.01 28.57
C LEU A 186 74.42 49.37 29.20
N ASP A 187 73.40 49.99 29.79
CA ASP A 187 73.51 51.28 30.48
C ASP A 187 74.44 51.17 31.71
N ASP A 188 74.25 50.15 32.56
CA ASP A 188 75.14 49.88 33.71
C ASP A 188 76.60 49.61 33.26
N ALA A 189 76.80 48.90 32.15
CA ALA A 189 78.13 48.69 31.58
C ALA A 189 78.76 50.01 31.08
N ALA A 190 77.97 50.88 30.45
CA ALA A 190 78.42 52.21 30.01
C ALA A 190 78.81 53.11 31.20
N ASP A 191 78.01 53.12 32.27
CA ASP A 191 78.31 53.86 33.50
C ASP A 191 79.58 53.38 34.19
N LYS A 192 79.77 52.05 34.26
CA LYS A 192 81.02 51.44 34.77
C LYS A 192 82.22 51.81 33.91
N ALA A 193 82.08 51.79 32.58
CA ALA A 193 83.14 52.21 31.66
C ALA A 193 83.50 53.69 31.86
N GLY A 194 82.50 54.57 32.00
CA GLY A 194 82.70 55.99 32.31
C GLY A 194 83.40 56.21 33.66
N THR A 195 83.00 55.46 34.69
CA THR A 195 83.66 55.48 36.01
C THR A 195 85.11 55.02 35.94
N ALA A 196 85.38 53.94 35.20
CA ALA A 196 86.73 53.45 34.98
C ALA A 196 87.60 54.47 34.23
N ALA A 197 87.06 55.14 33.21
CA ALA A 197 87.75 56.22 32.50
C ALA A 197 88.09 57.41 33.41
N LYS A 198 87.15 57.83 34.28
CA LYS A 198 87.41 58.88 35.29
C LYS A 198 88.52 58.48 36.25
N LYS A 199 88.52 57.22 36.73
CA LYS A 199 89.57 56.70 37.61
C LYS A 199 90.94 56.66 36.91
N ARG A 200 90.99 56.24 35.64
CA ARG A 200 92.22 56.32 34.83
C ARG A 200 92.73 57.75 34.72
N ALA A 201 91.88 58.69 34.30
CA ALA A 201 92.27 60.11 34.21
C ALA A 201 92.66 60.74 35.56
N GLN A 202 92.17 60.21 36.68
CA GLN A 202 92.64 60.62 38.01
C GLN A 202 94.01 60.00 38.35
N ALA A 203 94.22 58.72 38.03
CA ALA A 203 95.51 58.06 38.19
C ALA A 203 96.59 58.74 37.34
N ASP A 204 96.30 59.00 36.06
CA ASP A 204 97.20 59.72 35.14
C ASP A 204 97.57 61.10 35.72
N ARG A 205 96.60 61.85 36.27
CA ARG A 205 96.87 63.13 36.96
C ARG A 205 97.72 63.00 38.22
N VAL A 206 97.55 61.92 38.99
CA VAL A 206 98.37 61.66 40.18
C VAL A 206 99.80 61.28 39.75
N GLU A 207 99.95 60.52 38.68
CA GLU A 207 101.24 60.20 38.08
C GLU A 207 101.94 61.47 37.59
N ASP A 208 101.26 62.33 36.84
CA ASP A 208 101.77 63.64 36.40
C ASP A 208 102.22 64.50 37.60
N LEU A 209 101.43 64.56 38.67
CA LEU A 209 101.79 65.29 39.90
C LEU A 209 102.99 64.67 40.62
N ALA A 210 103.06 63.34 40.68
CA ALA A 210 104.17 62.64 41.31
C ALA A 210 105.48 62.80 40.52
N ASP A 211 105.40 62.79 39.20
CA ASP A 211 106.55 63.07 38.33
C ASP A 211 106.98 64.54 38.42
N ALA A 212 106.03 65.48 38.46
CA ALA A 212 106.33 66.89 38.75
C ALA A 212 106.99 67.09 40.13
N GLU A 213 106.56 66.35 41.17
CA GLU A 213 107.19 66.42 42.50
C GLU A 213 108.57 65.76 42.53
N LYS A 214 108.79 64.67 41.77
CA LYS A 214 110.14 64.10 41.56
C LYS A 214 111.05 65.11 40.87
N GLU A 215 110.61 65.75 39.80
CA GLU A 215 111.38 66.79 39.10
C GLU A 215 111.72 67.94 40.04
N LYS A 216 110.74 68.42 40.84
CA LYS A 216 110.97 69.45 41.85
C LYS A 216 112.00 69.02 42.91
N ARG A 217 111.93 67.77 43.42
CA ARG A 217 112.94 67.24 44.36
C ARG A 217 114.32 67.07 43.71
N GLN A 218 114.39 66.73 42.43
CA GLN A 218 115.66 66.69 41.69
C GLN A 218 116.25 68.09 41.51
N GLN A 219 115.42 69.09 41.22
CA GLN A 219 115.84 70.50 41.15
C GLN A 219 116.30 71.03 42.51
N GLU A 220 115.61 70.69 43.61
CA GLU A 220 116.03 71.03 44.98
C GLU A 220 117.34 70.34 45.38
N ARG A 221 117.56 69.06 44.99
CA ARG A 221 118.84 68.37 45.19
C ARG A 221 119.97 68.92 44.33
N ALA A 222 119.67 69.35 43.10
CA ALA A 222 120.64 70.05 42.24
C ALA A 222 121.00 71.43 42.82
N ALA A 223 120.06 72.12 43.47
CA ALA A 223 120.31 73.37 44.20
C ALA A 223 121.10 73.15 45.51
N GLN A 224 121.01 71.97 46.14
CA GLN A 224 121.81 71.59 47.32
C GLN A 224 123.23 71.14 46.97
N ASN A 225 123.44 70.48 45.81
CA ASN A 225 124.76 70.00 45.36
C ASN A 225 125.56 71.02 44.51
N GLY A 226 125.04 72.24 44.31
CA GLY A 226 125.70 73.34 43.61
C GLY A 226 126.36 74.40 44.51
N ARG A 227 126.49 74.14 45.81
CA ARG A 227 127.23 74.99 46.77
C ARG A 227 128.42 74.22 47.36
N THR A 228 129.45 74.04 46.54
CA THR A 228 130.86 73.87 46.92
C THR A 228 131.69 74.63 45.92
#